data_AF-A0A353CPE6-F1
#
_entry.id   AF-A0A353CPE6-F1
#
_cell.length_a   1.000
_cell.length_b   1.000
_cell.length_c   1.000
_cell.angle_alpha   90.00
_cell.angle_beta   90.00
_cell.angle_gamma   90.00
#
_symmetry.space_group_name_H-M   'P 1'
#
loop_
_entity.id
_entity.type
_entity.pdbx_description
1 polymer ?
#
loop_
_entity_poly.entity_id
_entity_poly.type
_entity_poly.pdbx_seq_one_letter_code
_entity_poly.pdbx_strand_id
1 'polypeptide(L)'
;MKLEVKGVQLGSLVLSSVPAVLFFLGILGGAITFFVVDNPQVAYMGFGQKLLAMSVFSLLYMLLMAALVVMASFIYNMLTTVVGLRGVRFEIEEIAEGE
;
A
#
# COMPACT_ATOMS: atom_id res chain seq x y z
N MET A 1 1.47 15.55 -24.10
CA MET A 1 2.88 15.06 -23.95
C MET A 1 2.90 13.55 -23.73
N LYS A 2 3.94 12.81 -24.19
CA LYS A 2 4.11 11.37 -23.88
C LYS A 2 5.07 11.19 -22.70
N LEU A 3 4.53 10.87 -21.51
CA LEU A 3 5.34 10.62 -20.31
C LEU A 3 5.53 9.10 -20.12
N GLU A 4 6.77 8.65 -19.94
CA GLU A 4 7.10 7.24 -19.67
C GLU A 4 7.77 7.13 -18.29
N VAL A 5 7.16 6.41 -17.36
CA VAL A 5 7.71 6.20 -16.01
C VAL A 5 8.68 5.02 -16.06
N LYS A 6 9.98 5.31 -16.21
CA LYS A 6 11.01 4.27 -16.31
C LYS A 6 11.55 3.75 -14.97
N GLY A 7 11.30 4.47 -13.87
CA GLY A 7 11.79 4.06 -12.56
C GLY A 7 10.98 4.67 -11.42
N VAL A 8 10.76 3.86 -10.39
CA VAL A 8 10.10 4.22 -9.15
C VAL A 8 11.15 4.38 -8.06
N GLN A 9 11.22 5.55 -7.42
CA GLN A 9 12.15 5.77 -6.32
C GLN A 9 11.66 5.04 -5.07
N LEU A 10 12.45 4.07 -4.58
CA LEU A 10 12.08 3.29 -3.38
C LEU A 10 11.91 4.16 -2.13
N GLY A 11 12.69 5.24 -2.01
CA GLY A 11 12.56 6.19 -0.91
C GLY A 11 11.22 6.92 -0.89
N SER A 12 10.64 7.21 -2.06
CA SER A 12 9.33 7.87 -2.12
C SER A 12 8.20 6.95 -1.67
N LEU A 13 8.35 5.63 -1.78
CA LEU A 13 7.36 4.68 -1.29
C LEU A 13 7.33 4.56 0.23
N VAL A 14 8.49 4.65 0.87
CA VAL A 14 8.62 4.48 2.33
C VAL A 14 8.41 5.80 3.08
N LEU A 15 8.80 6.93 2.50
CA LEU A 15 8.69 8.25 3.14
C LEU A 15 7.45 9.05 2.71
N SER A 16 6.58 8.49 1.86
CA SER A 16 5.32 9.13 1.46
C SER A 16 4.16 8.80 2.39
N SER A 17 2.96 9.18 1.98
CA SER A 17 1.70 8.82 2.62
C SER A 17 1.32 7.33 2.48
N VAL A 18 2.02 6.55 1.64
CA VAL A 18 1.67 5.14 1.38
C VAL A 18 1.64 4.29 2.65
N PRO A 19 2.66 4.31 3.54
CA PRO A 19 2.62 3.54 4.79
C PRO A 19 1.49 4.00 5.72
N ALA A 20 1.20 5.30 5.78
CA ALA A 20 0.10 5.82 6.58
C ALA A 20 -1.26 5.29 6.08
N VAL A 21 -1.49 5.30 4.76
CA VAL A 21 -2.71 4.72 4.16
C VAL A 21 -2.81 3.23 4.49
N LEU A 22 -1.72 2.48 4.33
CA LEU A 22 -1.69 1.05 4.66
C LEU A 22 -1.98 0.80 6.14
N PHE A 23 -1.49 1.65 7.04
CA PHE A 23 -1.80 1.58 8.47
C PHE A 23 -3.29 1.78 8.75
N PHE A 24 -3.93 2.79 8.16
CA PHE A 24 -5.38 3.00 8.33
C PHE A 24 -6.22 1.87 7.73
N LEU A 25 -5.80 1.31 6.59
CA LEU A 25 -6.41 0.10 6.05
C LEU A 25 -6.26 -1.09 7.01
N GLY A 26 -5.09 -1.20 7.66
CA GLY A 26 -4.85 -2.17 8.73
C GLY A 26 -5.79 -1.98 9.92
N ILE A 27 -6.04 -0.73 10.34
CA ILE A 27 -7.01 -0.43 11.42
C ILE A 27 -8.41 -0.88 11.02
N LEU A 28 -8.86 -0.56 9.81
CA LEU A 28 -10.18 -0.98 9.31
C LEU A 28 -10.29 -2.51 9.27
N GLY A 29 -9.30 -3.20 8.72
CA GLY A 29 -9.26 -4.66 8.67
C GLY A 29 -9.22 -5.30 10.07
N GLY A 30 -8.45 -4.72 10.99
CA GLY A 30 -8.39 -5.15 12.38
C GLY A 30 -9.70 -4.92 13.12
N ALA A 31 -10.34 -3.76 12.94
CA ALA A 31 -11.64 -3.45 13.53
C ALA A 31 -12.69 -4.48 13.08
N ILE A 32 -12.74 -4.79 11.79
CA ILE A 32 -13.63 -5.82 11.25
C ILE A 32 -13.31 -7.18 11.88
N THR A 33 -12.04 -7.57 11.95
CA THR A 33 -11.60 -8.90 12.41
C THR A 33 -11.83 -9.12 13.91
N PHE A 34 -11.59 -8.12 14.75
CA PHE A 34 -11.61 -8.26 16.21
C PHE A 34 -12.95 -7.82 16.85
N PHE A 35 -13.71 -6.94 16.20
CA PHE A 35 -14.94 -6.36 16.77
C PHE A 35 -16.22 -6.67 15.98
N VAL A 36 -16.16 -6.76 14.66
CA VAL A 36 -17.38 -6.91 13.83
C VAL A 36 -17.67 -8.37 13.52
N VAL A 37 -16.66 -9.13 13.09
CA VAL A 37 -16.79 -10.54 12.75
C VAL A 37 -16.72 -11.37 14.02
N ASP A 38 -17.70 -12.25 14.19
CA ASP A 38 -17.73 -13.18 15.31
C ASP A 38 -16.70 -14.28 15.10
N ASN A 39 -15.50 -14.06 15.65
CA ASN A 39 -14.36 -14.94 15.49
C ASN A 39 -14.11 -15.71 16.80
N PRO A 40 -14.28 -17.05 16.80
CA PRO A 40 -14.14 -17.87 18.00
C PRO A 40 -12.73 -17.82 18.61
N GLN A 41 -11.70 -17.47 17.82
CA GLN A 41 -10.33 -17.34 18.29
C GLN A 41 -10.09 -16.08 19.14
N VAL A 42 -10.99 -15.10 19.09
CA VAL A 42 -10.86 -13.83 19.82
C VAL A 42 -12.11 -13.53 20.67
N ALA A 43 -13.07 -14.46 20.70
CA ALA A 43 -14.32 -14.34 21.45
C ALA A 43 -14.09 -14.22 22.97
N TYR A 44 -13.04 -14.85 23.49
CA TYR A 44 -12.66 -14.77 24.91
C TYR A 44 -11.89 -13.49 25.27
N MET A 45 -11.52 -12.66 24.29
CA MET A 45 -10.72 -11.46 24.54
C MET A 45 -11.61 -10.30 25.01
N GLY A 46 -11.19 -9.64 26.08
CA GLY A 46 -11.81 -8.40 26.54
C GLY A 46 -11.57 -7.23 25.58
N PHE A 47 -12.35 -6.16 25.72
CA PHE A 47 -12.28 -4.97 24.84
C PHE A 47 -10.86 -4.39 24.70
N GLY A 48 -10.13 -4.22 25.82
CA GLY A 48 -8.77 -3.70 25.79
C GLY A 48 -7.78 -4.63 25.07
N GLN A 49 -7.95 -5.94 25.21
CA GLN A 49 -7.12 -6.94 24.50
C GLN A 49 -7.40 -6.88 22.99
N LYS A 50 -8.66 -6.71 22.59
CA LYS A 50 -9.05 -6.53 21.18
C LYS A 50 -8.48 -5.24 20.58
N LEU A 51 -8.47 -4.13 21.32
CA LEU A 51 -7.84 -2.89 20.87
C LEU A 51 -6.32 -3.04 20.67
N LEU A 52 -5.64 -3.72 21.61
CA LEU A 52 -4.21 -3.98 21.49
C LEU A 52 -3.93 -4.91 20.29
N ALA A 53 -4.72 -5.98 20.13
CA ALA A 53 -4.60 -6.89 19.00
C ALA A 53 -4.82 -6.18 17.65
N MET A 54 -5.84 -5.33 17.56
CA MET A 54 -6.09 -4.48 16.39
C MET A 54 -4.90 -3.56 16.09
N SER A 55 -4.30 -2.95 17.11
CA SER A 55 -3.17 -2.03 16.94
C SER A 55 -1.93 -2.77 16.42
N VAL A 56 -1.60 -3.92 17.02
CA VAL A 56 -0.48 -4.78 16.58
C VAL A 56 -0.73 -5.32 15.18
N PHE A 57 -1.95 -5.76 14.88
CA PHE A 57 -2.35 -6.19 13.54
C PHE A 57 -2.14 -5.08 12.50
N SER A 58 -2.56 -3.86 12.80
CA SER A 58 -2.46 -2.72 11.89
C SER A 58 -1.00 -2.37 11.59
N LEU A 59 -0.14 -2.39 12.61
CA LEU A 59 1.30 -2.17 12.46
C LEU A 59 1.95 -3.25 11.60
N LEU A 60 1.64 -4.52 11.88
CA LEU A 60 2.18 -5.65 11.12
C LEU A 60 1.69 -5.62 9.66
N TYR A 61 0.40 -5.34 9.44
CA TYR A 61 -0.19 -5.22 8.12
C TYR A 61 0.50 -4.12 7.31
N MET A 62 0.65 -2.93 7.87
CA MET A 62 1.38 -1.83 7.24
C MET A 62 2.79 -2.27 6.83
N LEU A 63 3.53 -2.91 7.75
CA LEU A 63 4.92 -3.29 7.52
C LEU A 63 5.05 -4.35 6.42
N LEU A 64 4.22 -5.38 6.45
CA LEU A 64 4.19 -6.43 5.43
C LEU A 64 3.80 -5.89 4.05
N MET A 65 2.77 -5.04 4.01
CA MET A 65 2.31 -4.44 2.76
C MET A 65 3.33 -3.44 2.21
N ALA A 66 3.97 -2.63 3.05
CA ALA A 66 5.04 -1.73 2.63
C ALA A 66 6.22 -2.52 2.03
N ALA A 67 6.63 -3.62 2.67
CA ALA A 67 7.67 -4.49 2.14
C ALA A 67 7.27 -5.10 0.78
N LEU A 68 6.01 -5.54 0.63
CA LEU A 68 5.49 -6.05 -0.64
C LEU A 68 5.55 -4.99 -1.74
N VAL A 69 5.12 -3.75 -1.47
CA VAL A 69 5.14 -2.67 -2.46
C VAL A 69 6.58 -2.29 -2.84
N VAL A 70 7.49 -2.23 -1.87
CA VAL A 70 8.92 -2.01 -2.14
C VAL A 70 9.48 -3.11 -3.02
N MET A 71 9.17 -4.38 -2.74
CA MET A 71 9.57 -5.51 -3.55
C MET A 71 9.01 -5.44 -4.98
N ALA A 72 7.71 -5.13 -5.13
CA ALA A 72 7.08 -4.95 -6.43
C ALA A 72 7.74 -3.82 -7.24
N SER A 73 8.08 -2.72 -6.58
CA SER A 73 8.76 -1.58 -7.20
C SER A 73 10.20 -1.91 -7.59
N PHE A 74 10.89 -2.71 -6.78
CA PHE A 74 12.21 -3.24 -7.12
C PHE A 74 12.16 -4.11 -8.38
N ILE A 75 11.20 -5.04 -8.46
CA ILE A 75 11.00 -5.89 -9.63
C ILE A 75 10.66 -5.03 -10.86
N TYR A 76 9.78 -4.05 -10.73
CA TYR A 76 9.44 -3.12 -11.81
C TYR A 76 10.69 -2.42 -12.34
N ASN A 77 11.50 -1.83 -11.45
CA ASN A 77 12.73 -1.14 -11.82
C ASN A 77 13.73 -2.07 -12.51
N MET A 78 13.86 -3.32 -12.05
CA MET A 78 14.72 -4.31 -12.67
C MET A 78 14.26 -4.60 -14.11
N LEU A 79 12.96 -4.79 -14.33
CA LEU A 79 12.39 -5.08 -15.64
C LEU A 79 12.52 -3.90 -16.62
N THR A 80 12.28 -2.67 -16.16
CA THR A 80 12.35 -1.48 -17.02
C THR A 80 13.77 -0.99 -17.27
N THR A 81 14.66 -1.11 -16.28
CA THR A 81 16.01 -0.54 -16.34
C THR A 81 17.03 -1.54 -16.85
N VAL A 82 17.00 -2.79 -16.37
CA VAL A 82 18.02 -3.80 -16.69
C VAL A 82 17.63 -4.59 -17.94
N VAL A 83 16.37 -5.03 -18.03
CA VAL A 83 15.87 -5.85 -19.15
C VAL A 83 15.48 -4.98 -20.37
N GLY A 84 15.32 -3.67 -20.17
CA GLY A 84 14.98 -2.72 -21.24
C GLY A 84 13.53 -2.83 -21.73
N LEU A 85 12.63 -3.42 -20.92
CA LEU A 85 11.21 -3.42 -21.21
C LEU A 85 10.65 -2.00 -21.11
N ARG A 86 9.66 -1.67 -21.96
CA ARG A 86 9.00 -0.35 -21.93
C ARG A 86 8.21 -0.20 -20.63
N GLY A 87 8.38 0.94 -19.96
CA GLY A 87 7.61 1.29 -18.77
C GLY A 87 6.18 1.70 -19.09
N VAL A 88 5.42 2.03 -18.04
CA VAL A 88 4.06 2.57 -18.19
C VAL A 88 4.10 3.92 -18.92
N ARG A 89 3.32 4.05 -20.00
CA ARG A 89 3.19 5.27 -20.81
C ARG A 89 1.84 5.93 -20.56
N PHE A 90 1.88 7.22 -20.26
CA PHE A 90 0.70 8.06 -20.18
C PHE A 90 0.67 8.99 -21.39
N GLU A 91 -0.40 8.91 -22.18
CA GLU A 91 -0.72 9.88 -23.21
C GLU A 91 -1.71 10.88 -22.61
N ILE A 92 -1.20 12.04 -22.22
CA ILE A 92 -2.03 13.13 -21.73
C ILE A 92 -2.36 14.01 -22.95
N GLU A 93 -3.62 13.95 -23.36
CA GLU A 93 -4.22 14.84 -24.35
C GLU A 93 -4.63 16.14 -23.62
N GLU A 94 -3.99 17.26 -23.96
CA GLU A 94 -4.43 18.57 -23.49
C GLU A 94 -5.67 18.94 -24.31
N ILE A 95 -6.84 18.92 -23.67
CA ILE A 95 -8.02 19.57 -24.22
C ILE A 95 -7.73 21.07 -24.13
N ALA A 96 -7.38 21.70 -25.25
CA ALA A 96 -7.33 23.15 -25.33
C ALA A 96 -8.73 23.66 -24.98
N GLU A 97 -8.85 24.34 -23.84
CA GLU A 97 -10.06 25.10 -23.50
C GLU A 97 -10.32 26.06 -24.67
N GLY A 98 -11.46 25.83 -25.33
CA GLY A 98 -11.91 26.60 -26.46
C GLY A 98 -12.15 28.07 -26.10
N GLU A 99 -11.96 28.89 -27.12
CA GLU A 99 -12.12 30.36 -27.19
C GLU A 99 -13.35 30.94 -26.49
#